data_AF-A0A4P5X187-F1
#
_entry.id   AF-A0A4P5X187-F1
#
_cell.length_a   1.000
_cell.length_b   1.000
_cell.length_c   1.000
_cell.angle_alpha   90.00
_cell.angle_beta   90.00
_cell.angle_gamma   90.00
#
_symmetry.space_group_name_H-M   'P 1'
#
loop_
_entity.id
_entity.type
_entity.pdbx_description
1 polymer ?
#
loop_
_entity_poly.entity_id
_entity_poly.type
_entity_poly.pdbx_seq_one_letter_code
_entity_poly.pdbx_strand_id
1 'polypeptide(L)'
;MSRSGNALSTGMRHPRPRMARHCGAWLTAAVLAAGAILPVGAAEPRLVLQKGDSIAVIGNTLADRMQHAGWLETRIHAAHPGLELVFRNLGFAGDELTVRPREENFGTPDQWLGKVQASVVFACFGHNEALRGPGGVAGFKTDLANTIDGMRGQKYDGRSPARLVFFSPIAHENLRDPNLPDGSVTTGSIQ
;
A
#
# COMPACT_ATOMS: atom_id res chain seq x y z
N MET A 1 -56.75 25.34 96.05
CA MET A 1 -58.04 24.64 95.84
C MET A 1 -57.76 23.37 95.05
N SER A 2 -58.24 22.25 95.58
CA SER A 2 -57.94 20.87 95.18
C SER A 2 -58.90 20.35 94.10
N ARG A 3 -58.38 19.54 93.16
CA ARG A 3 -58.89 18.22 92.71
C ARG A 3 -58.04 17.70 91.55
N SER A 4 -57.48 16.48 91.64
CA SER A 4 -57.98 15.22 91.04
C SER A 4 -57.92 15.23 89.49
N GLY A 5 -57.38 14.26 88.77
CA GLY A 5 -57.03 12.88 89.09
C GLY A 5 -56.26 12.22 87.94
N ASN A 6 -55.97 10.94 88.14
CA ASN A 6 -54.99 10.10 87.44
C ASN A 6 -55.67 9.19 86.39
N ALA A 7 -55.01 8.86 85.28
CA ALA A 7 -55.31 7.66 84.48
C ALA A 7 -54.14 7.24 83.58
N LEU A 8 -53.80 5.94 83.69
CA LEU A 8 -52.86 5.12 82.90
C LEU A 8 -53.31 5.03 81.42
N SER A 9 -52.59 4.56 80.40
CA SER A 9 -51.71 3.38 80.31
C SER A 9 -51.14 3.26 78.88
N THR A 10 -49.96 2.64 78.77
CA THR A 10 -49.44 1.77 77.68
C THR A 10 -49.25 2.30 76.24
N GLY A 11 -47.98 2.25 75.81
CA GLY A 11 -47.56 2.21 74.41
C GLY A 11 -46.10 1.75 74.29
N MET A 12 -45.91 0.46 74.01
CA MET A 12 -44.65 -0.26 73.91
C MET A 12 -43.72 0.30 72.81
N ARG A 13 -42.42 0.38 73.11
CA ARG A 13 -41.35 0.90 72.25
C ARG A 13 -40.82 -0.21 71.34
N HIS A 14 -40.67 0.08 70.04
CA HIS A 14 -39.76 -0.66 69.16
C HIS A 14 -38.44 0.12 69.00
N PRO A 15 -37.27 -0.52 69.16
CA PRO A 15 -35.98 0.12 68.90
C PRO A 15 -35.66 0.10 67.40
N ARG A 16 -35.29 1.26 66.84
CA ARG A 16 -34.72 1.39 65.49
C ARG A 16 -33.21 1.12 65.54
N PRO A 17 -32.62 0.40 64.57
CA PRO A 17 -31.17 0.18 64.53
C PRO A 17 -30.43 1.46 64.09
N ARG A 18 -29.30 1.73 64.76
CA ARG A 18 -28.35 2.82 64.50
C ARG A 18 -27.30 2.38 63.46
N MET A 19 -26.88 3.36 62.65
CA MET A 19 -25.54 3.58 62.06
C MET A 19 -24.83 2.42 61.37
N ALA A 20 -24.48 2.65 60.10
CA ALA A 20 -23.11 2.44 59.65
C ALA A 20 -22.75 3.45 58.54
N ARG A 21 -21.85 4.38 58.88
CA ARG A 21 -21.19 5.29 57.94
C ARG A 21 -20.22 4.44 57.11
N HIS A 22 -20.44 4.37 55.80
CA HIS A 22 -19.42 3.84 54.87
C HIS A 22 -19.00 4.97 53.95
N CYS A 23 -17.84 5.54 54.26
CA CYS A 23 -16.97 6.22 53.31
C CYS A 23 -16.64 5.22 52.19
N GLY A 24 -17.05 5.53 50.97
CA GLY A 24 -16.62 4.84 49.76
C GLY A 24 -16.32 5.91 48.72
N ALA A 25 -15.04 6.11 48.45
CA ALA A 25 -14.53 7.08 47.49
C ALA A 25 -15.07 6.81 46.08
N TRP A 26 -15.63 7.82 45.45
CA TRP A 26 -16.04 7.78 44.05
C TRP A 26 -14.80 7.98 43.17
N LEU A 27 -14.30 6.89 42.57
CA LEU A 27 -13.29 6.96 41.51
C LEU A 27 -13.94 7.51 40.24
N THR A 28 -13.59 8.74 39.87
CA THR A 28 -13.89 9.31 38.56
C THR A 28 -12.92 8.74 37.52
N ALA A 29 -13.42 7.87 36.64
CA ALA A 29 -12.70 7.44 35.45
C ALA A 29 -12.79 8.54 34.37
N ALA A 30 -11.71 9.30 34.18
CA ALA A 30 -11.58 10.25 33.09
C ALA A 30 -11.21 9.48 31.80
N VAL A 31 -12.15 9.35 30.87
CA VAL A 31 -11.90 8.83 29.53
C VAL A 31 -11.23 9.92 28.70
N LEU A 32 -9.90 9.83 28.55
CA LEU A 32 -9.15 10.62 27.57
C LEU A 32 -9.36 10.00 26.19
N ALA A 33 -10.28 10.57 25.41
CA ALA A 33 -10.39 10.30 23.99
C ALA A 33 -9.19 10.94 23.27
N ALA A 34 -8.11 10.18 23.12
CA ALA A 34 -7.00 10.54 22.25
C ALA A 34 -7.49 10.47 20.80
N GLY A 35 -7.74 11.63 20.19
CA GLY A 35 -7.97 11.74 18.75
C GLY A 35 -6.73 11.21 18.02
N ALA A 36 -6.91 10.11 17.29
CA ALA A 36 -5.87 9.56 16.43
C ALA A 36 -5.61 10.56 15.30
N ILE A 37 -4.49 11.27 15.39
CA ILE A 37 -3.91 11.99 14.25
C ILE A 37 -3.42 10.91 13.30
N LEU A 38 -4.21 10.59 12.27
CA LEU A 38 -3.73 9.77 11.17
C LEU A 38 -2.63 10.57 10.45
N PRO A 39 -1.42 10.01 10.25
CA PRO A 39 -0.41 10.69 9.47
C PRO A 39 -0.89 10.75 8.03
N VAL A 40 -1.18 11.97 7.56
CA VAL A 40 -1.39 12.27 6.15
C VAL A 40 -0.05 12.08 5.42
N GLY A 41 -0.01 11.11 4.51
CA GLY A 41 0.95 10.99 3.41
C GLY A 41 2.43 11.16 3.74
N ALA A 42 3.10 10.09 4.15
CA ALA A 42 4.55 10.03 4.00
C ALA A 42 4.90 10.14 2.51
N ALA A 43 5.72 11.13 2.14
CA ALA A 43 6.24 11.23 0.78
C ALA A 43 6.96 9.92 0.42
N GLU A 44 6.66 9.36 -0.75
CA GLU A 44 7.33 8.16 -1.25
C GLU A 44 8.86 8.40 -1.21
N PRO A 45 9.65 7.43 -0.69
CA PRO A 45 11.09 7.61 -0.60
C PRO A 45 11.68 7.82 -1.99
N ARG A 46 12.36 8.96 -2.18
CA ARG A 46 13.01 9.30 -3.44
C ARG A 46 14.08 8.25 -3.77
N LEU A 47 14.03 7.69 -4.98
CA LEU A 47 15.10 6.83 -5.49
C LEU A 47 16.42 7.61 -5.52
N VAL A 48 17.44 7.07 -4.87
CA VAL A 48 18.83 7.52 -5.00
C VAL A 48 19.60 6.43 -5.74
N LEU A 49 20.07 6.78 -6.94
CA LEU A 49 20.94 5.91 -7.73
C LEU A 49 22.36 5.91 -7.16
N GLN A 50 22.99 4.74 -7.21
CA GLN A 50 24.32 4.49 -6.69
C GLN A 50 25.25 4.09 -7.83
N LYS A 51 26.56 4.25 -7.59
CA LYS A 51 27.56 3.86 -8.57
C LYS A 51 27.51 2.35 -8.80
N GLY A 52 27.48 1.92 -10.06
CA GLY A 52 27.42 0.53 -10.47
C GLY A 52 26.03 -0.11 -10.34
N ASP A 53 24.97 0.68 -10.20
CA ASP A 53 23.61 0.14 -10.17
C ASP A 53 23.25 -0.57 -11.48
N SER A 54 22.75 -1.80 -11.35
CA SER A 54 22.12 -2.56 -12.45
C SER A 54 20.62 -2.35 -12.38
N ILE A 55 20.11 -1.58 -13.35
CA ILE A 55 18.72 -1.18 -13.47
C ILE A 55 18.04 -2.12 -14.47
N ALA A 56 17.15 -2.97 -13.97
CA ALA A 56 16.30 -3.81 -14.80
C ALA A 56 14.97 -3.09 -15.09
N VAL A 57 14.58 -3.00 -16.36
CA VAL A 57 13.26 -2.50 -16.76
C VAL A 57 12.38 -3.70 -17.09
N ILE A 58 11.25 -3.83 -16.40
CA ILE A 58 10.25 -4.88 -16.60
C ILE A 58 8.88 -4.26 -16.85
N GLY A 59 8.00 -5.00 -17.51
CA GLY A 59 6.65 -4.54 -17.75
C GLY A 59 6.12 -4.92 -19.12
N ASN A 60 4.95 -4.35 -19.41
CA ASN A 60 4.24 -4.54 -20.67
C ASN A 60 4.86 -3.74 -21.82
N THR A 61 4.05 -3.46 -22.84
CA THR A 61 4.38 -2.70 -24.04
C THR A 61 5.11 -1.38 -23.76
N LEU A 62 4.84 -0.67 -22.66
CA LEU A 62 5.58 0.56 -22.34
C LEU A 62 7.08 0.29 -22.13
N ALA A 63 7.41 -0.71 -21.31
CA ALA A 63 8.79 -1.13 -21.08
C ALA A 63 9.41 -1.71 -22.37
N ASP A 64 8.66 -2.56 -23.07
CA ASP A 64 9.06 -3.16 -24.33
C ASP A 64 9.30 -2.13 -25.45
N ARG A 65 8.65 -0.97 -25.43
CA ARG A 65 8.95 0.09 -26.40
C ARG A 65 10.22 0.87 -26.07
N MET A 66 10.60 0.95 -24.79
CA MET A 66 11.83 1.64 -24.37
C MET A 66 13.11 0.96 -24.90
N GLN A 67 13.10 -0.33 -25.23
CA GLN A 67 14.28 -0.98 -25.86
C GLN A 67 14.52 -0.51 -27.29
N HIS A 68 13.48 -0.07 -28.01
CA HIS A 68 13.62 0.45 -29.37
C HIS A 68 14.08 1.90 -29.39
N ALA A 69 13.89 2.62 -28.29
CA ALA A 69 14.20 4.03 -28.17
C ALA A 69 14.75 4.33 -26.76
N GLY A 70 16.07 4.20 -26.60
CA GLY A 70 16.81 4.33 -25.32
C GLY A 70 16.87 5.75 -24.75
N TRP A 71 15.86 6.60 -24.97
CA TRP A 71 15.84 7.98 -24.50
C TRP A 71 15.90 8.11 -22.99
N LEU A 72 15.17 7.25 -22.26
CA LEU A 72 15.16 7.27 -20.81
C LEU A 72 16.54 6.93 -20.24
N GLU A 73 17.11 5.81 -20.69
CA GLU A 73 18.46 5.38 -20.34
C GLU A 73 19.50 6.46 -20.64
N THR A 74 19.48 7.02 -21.86
CA THR A 74 20.39 8.08 -22.28
C THR A 74 20.29 9.31 -21.38
N ARG A 75 19.06 9.74 -21.04
CA ARG A 75 18.86 10.89 -20.15
C ARG A 75 19.34 10.63 -18.73
N ILE A 76 19.13 9.42 -18.20
CA ILE A 76 19.60 9.05 -16.86
C ILE A 76 21.13 9.03 -16.84
N HIS A 77 21.77 8.44 -17.86
CA HIS A 77 23.23 8.47 -17.98
C HIS A 77 23.77 9.90 -18.09
N ALA A 78 23.13 10.75 -18.89
CA ALA A 78 23.54 12.15 -19.03
C ALA A 78 23.39 12.95 -17.72
N ALA A 79 22.35 12.66 -16.93
CA ALA A 79 22.16 13.26 -15.61
C ALA A 79 23.13 12.71 -14.54
N HIS A 80 23.67 11.50 -14.74
CA HIS A 80 24.49 10.77 -13.77
C HIS A 80 25.76 10.15 -14.39
N PRO A 81 26.64 10.94 -15.03
CA PRO A 81 27.75 10.42 -15.84
C PRO A 81 28.79 9.60 -15.05
N GLY A 82 28.95 9.87 -13.75
CA GLY A 82 29.93 9.18 -12.90
C GLY A 82 29.41 7.92 -12.19
N LEU A 83 28.12 7.57 -12.38
CA LEU A 83 27.53 6.44 -11.68
C LEU A 83 27.73 5.09 -12.39
N GLU A 84 28.26 5.04 -13.62
CA GLU A 84 28.56 3.77 -14.31
C GLU A 84 27.36 2.78 -14.27
N LEU A 85 26.16 3.30 -14.52
CA LEU A 85 24.93 2.53 -14.46
C LEU A 85 24.91 1.45 -15.55
N VAL A 86 24.20 0.35 -15.31
CA VAL A 86 23.94 -0.69 -16.30
C VAL A 86 22.44 -0.81 -16.48
N PHE A 87 21.96 -0.77 -17.72
CA PHE A 87 20.54 -0.98 -18.03
C PHE A 87 20.32 -2.34 -18.70
N ARG A 88 19.28 -3.04 -18.26
CA ARG A 88 18.80 -4.27 -18.89
C ARG A 88 17.28 -4.21 -19.05
N ASN A 89 16.81 -4.13 -20.28
CA ASN A 89 15.39 -4.17 -20.56
C ASN A 89 14.95 -5.63 -20.72
N LEU A 90 14.01 -6.04 -19.87
CA LEU A 90 13.37 -7.35 -19.83
C LEU A 90 11.85 -7.23 -20.06
N GLY A 91 11.38 -6.07 -20.53
CA GLY A 91 9.99 -5.82 -20.87
C GLY A 91 9.55 -6.67 -22.06
N PHE A 92 8.27 -7.05 -22.07
CA PHE A 92 7.68 -7.82 -23.14
C PHE A 92 6.21 -7.45 -23.31
N ALA A 93 5.78 -7.22 -24.55
CA ALA A 93 4.40 -6.86 -24.83
C ALA A 93 3.42 -7.92 -24.31
N GLY A 94 2.34 -7.48 -23.67
CA GLY A 94 1.34 -8.37 -23.06
C GLY A 94 1.64 -8.84 -21.63
N ASP A 95 2.79 -8.48 -21.04
CA ASP A 95 3.06 -8.84 -19.63
C ASP A 95 2.10 -8.15 -18.65
N GLU A 96 1.55 -8.94 -17.74
CA GLU A 96 0.91 -8.48 -16.50
C GLU A 96 1.81 -8.81 -15.30
N LEU A 97 1.43 -8.34 -14.11
CA LEU A 97 2.09 -8.70 -12.85
C LEU A 97 2.23 -10.22 -12.69
N THR A 98 1.13 -10.95 -12.89
CA THR A 98 1.00 -12.39 -12.62
C THR A 98 0.91 -13.26 -13.89
N VAL A 99 0.61 -12.66 -15.05
CA VAL A 99 0.48 -13.39 -16.32
C VAL A 99 1.56 -12.92 -17.29
N ARG A 100 2.46 -13.82 -17.69
CA ARG A 100 3.53 -13.52 -18.65
C ARG A 100 3.64 -14.66 -19.66
N PRO A 101 3.12 -14.50 -20.88
CA PRO A 101 3.13 -15.56 -21.87
C PRO A 101 4.58 -15.77 -22.34
N ARG A 102 5.15 -16.92 -22.00
CA ARG A 102 6.49 -17.33 -22.40
C ARG A 102 6.46 -18.78 -22.85
N GLU A 103 7.42 -19.13 -23.68
CA GLU A 103 7.65 -20.52 -24.03
C GLU A 103 7.96 -21.36 -22.79
N GLU A 104 7.67 -22.65 -22.89
CA GLU A 104 8.03 -23.61 -21.84
C GLU A 104 9.54 -23.54 -21.56
N ASN A 105 9.94 -23.67 -20.30
CA ASN A 105 11.33 -23.60 -19.85
C ASN A 105 12.05 -22.25 -20.09
N PHE A 106 11.34 -21.16 -20.39
CA PHE A 106 11.94 -19.82 -20.48
C PHE A 106 12.57 -19.34 -19.17
N GLY A 107 12.11 -19.86 -18.03
CA GLY A 107 12.52 -19.45 -16.69
C GLY A 107 11.60 -18.39 -16.09
N THR A 108 11.71 -18.19 -14.78
CA THR A 108 10.84 -17.28 -14.03
C THR A 108 11.33 -15.83 -14.14
N PRO A 109 10.44 -14.84 -13.93
CA PRO A 109 10.84 -13.43 -13.85
C PRO A 109 12.01 -13.16 -12.89
N ASP A 110 11.96 -13.74 -11.68
CA ASP A 110 13.01 -13.57 -10.67
C ASP A 110 14.35 -14.17 -11.10
N GLN A 111 14.35 -15.29 -11.82
CA GLN A 111 15.58 -15.86 -12.38
C GLN A 111 16.23 -14.91 -13.37
N TRP A 112 15.45 -14.23 -14.22
CA TRP A 112 15.98 -13.25 -15.15
C TRP A 112 16.51 -12.00 -14.45
N LEU A 113 15.81 -11.51 -13.42
CA LEU A 113 16.29 -10.41 -12.57
C LEU A 113 17.61 -10.76 -11.86
N GLY A 114 17.73 -12.00 -11.38
CA GLY A 114 18.97 -12.54 -10.82
C GLY A 114 20.12 -12.61 -11.83
N LYS A 115 19.86 -13.10 -13.04
CA LYS A 115 20.86 -13.18 -14.13
C LYS A 115 21.43 -11.80 -14.50
N VAL A 116 20.61 -10.75 -14.45
CA VAL A 116 21.05 -9.37 -14.72
C VAL A 116 21.53 -8.63 -13.47
N GLN A 117 21.54 -9.31 -12.31
CA GLN A 117 22.00 -8.78 -11.03
C GLN A 117 21.28 -7.48 -10.65
N ALA A 118 19.97 -7.41 -10.84
CA ALA A 118 19.20 -6.18 -10.67
C ALA A 118 19.29 -5.62 -9.23
N SER A 119 19.89 -4.42 -9.07
CA SER A 119 19.89 -3.68 -7.80
C SER A 119 18.77 -2.65 -7.73
N VAL A 120 18.23 -2.26 -8.89
CA VAL A 120 17.04 -1.41 -9.06
C VAL A 120 16.13 -2.06 -10.09
N VAL A 121 14.83 -2.06 -9.85
CA VAL A 121 13.84 -2.54 -10.82
C VAL A 121 12.82 -1.45 -11.14
N PHE A 122 12.75 -1.09 -12.42
CA PHE A 122 11.75 -0.20 -13.00
C PHE A 122 10.60 -1.05 -13.54
N ALA A 123 9.42 -0.93 -12.96
CA ALA A 123 8.27 -1.77 -13.25
C ALA A 123 7.12 -0.98 -13.90
N CYS A 124 6.75 -1.37 -15.12
CA CYS A 124 5.69 -0.74 -15.92
C CYS A 124 4.53 -1.73 -16.12
N PHE A 125 3.61 -1.81 -15.16
CA PHE A 125 2.43 -2.69 -15.19
C PHE A 125 1.14 -1.88 -15.01
N GLY A 126 -0.01 -2.53 -15.19
CA GLY A 126 -1.33 -1.96 -14.91
C GLY A 126 -2.16 -1.69 -16.17
N HIS A 127 -1.56 -1.41 -17.33
CA HIS A 127 -2.32 -1.10 -18.54
C HIS A 127 -3.12 -2.31 -19.06
N ASN A 128 -2.49 -3.49 -19.14
CA ASN A 128 -3.18 -4.70 -19.59
C ASN A 128 -4.24 -5.12 -18.56
N GLU A 129 -3.88 -5.03 -17.28
CA GLU A 129 -4.77 -5.35 -16.17
C GLU A 129 -6.01 -4.46 -16.13
N ALA A 130 -5.88 -3.19 -16.56
CA ALA A 130 -6.96 -2.21 -16.58
C ALA A 130 -8.04 -2.53 -17.62
N LEU A 131 -7.72 -3.36 -18.62
CA LEU A 131 -8.69 -3.84 -19.62
C LEU A 131 -9.80 -4.71 -19.00
N ARG A 132 -9.59 -5.22 -17.77
CA ARG A 132 -10.65 -5.89 -16.98
C ARG A 132 -11.71 -4.93 -16.45
N GLY A 133 -11.52 -3.61 -16.59
CA GLY A 133 -12.40 -2.58 -16.09
C GLY A 133 -12.44 -2.52 -14.55
N PRO A 134 -13.42 -1.81 -13.97
CA PRO A 134 -13.51 -1.57 -12.52
C PRO A 134 -13.57 -2.85 -11.66
N GLY A 135 -14.02 -3.98 -12.20
CA GLY A 135 -14.05 -5.26 -11.48
C GLY A 135 -12.66 -5.86 -11.22
N GLY A 136 -11.64 -5.48 -12.01
CA GLY A 136 -10.27 -6.02 -11.89
C GLY A 136 -9.41 -5.34 -10.82
N VAL A 137 -9.87 -4.24 -10.22
CA VAL A 137 -9.05 -3.36 -9.37
C VAL A 137 -8.64 -4.02 -8.07
N ALA A 138 -9.56 -4.73 -7.42
CA ALA A 138 -9.27 -5.42 -6.17
C ALA A 138 -8.18 -6.48 -6.37
N GLY A 139 -8.31 -7.31 -7.42
CA GLY A 139 -7.31 -8.31 -7.78
C GLY A 139 -5.95 -7.69 -8.12
N PHE A 140 -5.94 -6.63 -8.93
CA PHE A 140 -4.70 -5.92 -9.24
C PHE A 140 -3.99 -5.39 -7.99
N LYS A 141 -4.71 -4.81 -7.03
CA LYS A 141 -4.11 -4.32 -5.78
C LYS A 141 -3.46 -5.45 -4.98
N THR A 142 -4.12 -6.61 -4.90
CA THR A 142 -3.58 -7.80 -4.26
C THR A 142 -2.33 -8.30 -4.98
N ASP A 143 -2.39 -8.44 -6.31
CA ASP A 143 -1.27 -8.90 -7.12
C ASP A 143 -0.07 -7.94 -7.05
N LEU A 144 -0.32 -6.64 -7.03
CA LEU A 144 0.71 -5.61 -6.90
C LEU A 144 1.39 -5.69 -5.54
N ALA A 145 0.62 -5.79 -4.45
CA ALA A 145 1.16 -5.94 -3.11
C ALA A 145 2.02 -7.20 -2.99
N ASN A 146 1.51 -8.35 -3.46
CA ASN A 146 2.25 -9.61 -3.47
C ASN A 146 3.53 -9.53 -4.30
N THR A 147 3.48 -8.84 -5.45
CA THR A 147 4.66 -8.63 -6.31
C THR A 147 5.71 -7.80 -5.58
N ILE A 148 5.31 -6.67 -4.97
CA ILE A 148 6.21 -5.80 -4.21
C ILE A 148 6.85 -6.57 -3.06
N ASP A 149 6.06 -7.31 -2.28
CA ASP A 149 6.55 -8.08 -1.13
C ASP A 149 7.49 -9.21 -1.57
N GLY A 150 7.13 -9.93 -2.63
CA GLY A 150 7.95 -10.97 -3.23
C GLY A 150 9.32 -10.45 -3.67
N MET A 151 9.34 -9.33 -4.40
CA MET A 151 10.57 -8.72 -4.90
C MET A 151 11.42 -8.11 -3.78
N ARG A 152 10.81 -7.52 -2.74
CA ARG A 152 11.54 -7.01 -1.56
C ARG A 152 12.21 -8.14 -0.77
N GLY A 153 11.71 -9.37 -0.87
CA GLY A 153 12.36 -10.56 -0.31
C GLY A 153 13.57 -11.04 -1.11
N GLN A 154 13.78 -10.56 -2.34
CA GLN A 154 14.86 -11.02 -3.21
C GLN A 154 16.11 -10.14 -3.12
N LYS A 155 17.26 -10.78 -3.33
CA LYS A 155 18.56 -10.11 -3.49
C LYS A 155 19.16 -10.50 -4.84
N TYR A 156 18.63 -9.95 -5.92
CA TYR A 156 19.03 -10.35 -7.27
C TYR A 156 20.53 -10.07 -7.55
N ASP A 157 21.09 -9.02 -6.94
CA ASP A 157 22.52 -8.70 -7.03
C ASP A 157 23.41 -9.51 -6.07
N GLY A 158 22.81 -10.41 -5.26
CA GLY A 158 23.48 -11.21 -4.25
C GLY A 158 23.83 -10.48 -2.95
N ARG A 159 23.54 -9.18 -2.83
CA ARG A 159 23.97 -8.34 -1.69
C ARG A 159 22.79 -7.76 -0.92
N SER A 160 21.91 -7.04 -1.61
CA SER A 160 20.86 -6.21 -1.00
C SER A 160 19.51 -6.39 -1.67
N PRO A 161 18.39 -6.14 -0.94
CA PRO A 161 17.08 -6.08 -1.56
C PRO A 161 17.03 -5.07 -2.70
N ALA A 162 16.37 -5.44 -3.80
CA ALA A 162 16.22 -4.53 -4.93
C ALA A 162 15.38 -3.31 -4.56
N ARG A 163 15.80 -2.13 -5.02
CA ARG A 163 14.98 -0.91 -4.94
C ARG A 163 13.98 -0.91 -6.08
N LEU A 164 12.70 -0.80 -5.74
CA LEU A 164 11.61 -0.91 -6.70
C LEU A 164 11.06 0.47 -7.05
N VAL A 165 10.82 0.71 -8.33
CA VAL A 165 10.11 1.88 -8.84
C VAL A 165 8.99 1.40 -9.73
N PHE A 166 7.75 1.64 -9.30
CA PHE A 166 6.57 1.36 -10.11
C PHE A 166 6.13 2.64 -10.82
N PHE A 167 6.00 2.55 -12.13
CA PHE A 167 5.47 3.62 -12.95
C PHE A 167 3.97 3.42 -13.10
N SER A 168 3.20 4.49 -12.90
CA SER A 168 1.77 4.42 -13.18
C SER A 168 1.55 4.14 -14.68
N PRO A 169 0.55 3.31 -15.02
CA PRO A 169 0.22 3.05 -16.41
C PRO A 169 -0.27 4.34 -17.09
N ILE A 170 0.04 4.46 -18.39
CA ILE A 170 -0.45 5.55 -19.22
C ILE A 170 -1.97 5.40 -19.38
N ALA A 171 -2.69 6.47 -19.10
CA ALA A 171 -4.12 6.59 -19.31
C ALA A 171 -4.50 6.36 -20.78
N HIS A 172 -5.60 5.65 -21.01
CA HIS A 172 -6.23 5.61 -22.32
C HIS A 172 -6.98 6.93 -22.53
N GLU A 173 -6.47 7.77 -23.43
CA GLU A 173 -7.09 9.05 -23.76
C GLU A 173 -8.48 8.84 -24.38
N ASN A 174 -9.48 9.57 -23.87
CA ASN A 174 -10.80 9.60 -24.51
C ASN A 174 -10.81 10.65 -25.63
N LEU A 175 -10.76 10.16 -26.87
CA LEU A 175 -10.77 10.98 -28.09
C LEU A 175 -12.16 11.53 -28.46
N ARG A 176 -13.21 11.16 -27.71
CA ARG A 176 -14.60 11.59 -27.90
C ARG A 176 -15.16 11.31 -29.29
N ASP A 177 -14.62 10.30 -29.96
CA ASP A 177 -15.12 9.79 -31.24
C ASP A 177 -16.06 8.59 -30.97
N PRO A 178 -17.32 8.61 -31.45
CA PRO A 178 -18.26 7.50 -31.24
C PRO A 178 -17.82 6.18 -31.87
N ASN A 179 -16.85 6.18 -32.79
CA ASN A 179 -16.30 4.98 -33.41
C ASN A 179 -15.10 4.40 -32.64
N LEU A 180 -14.59 5.10 -31.64
CA LEU A 180 -13.44 4.68 -30.84
C LEU A 180 -13.87 4.34 -29.41
N PRO A 181 -13.12 3.49 -28.70
CA PRO A 181 -13.48 3.13 -27.33
C PRO A 181 -13.34 4.33 -26.38
N ASP A 182 -14.22 4.40 -25.37
CA ASP A 182 -14.16 5.43 -24.33
C ASP A 182 -13.05 5.15 -23.32
N GLY A 183 -12.04 6.04 -23.28
CA GLY A 183 -10.93 5.99 -22.34
C GLY A 183 -11.31 6.02 -20.86
N SER A 184 -12.50 6.53 -20.51
CA SER A 184 -12.97 6.58 -19.12
C SER A 184 -13.25 5.18 -18.54
N VAL A 185 -13.59 4.21 -19.38
CA VAL A 185 -13.91 2.84 -18.98
C VAL A 185 -12.67 2.08 -18.48
N THR A 186 -11.51 2.41 -19.04
CA THR A 186 -10.24 1.70 -18.80
C THR A 186 -9.27 2.48 -17.92
N THR A 187 -9.27 3.81 -17.99
CA THR A 187 -8.26 4.65 -17.30
C THR A 187 -8.47 4.75 -15.80
N GLY A 188 -9.71 4.83 -15.33
CA GLY A 188 -10.02 5.09 -13.91
C GLY A 188 -9.93 3.88 -12.98
N SER A 189 -9.62 2.69 -13.49
CA SER A 189 -9.64 1.46 -12.69
C SER A 189 -8.35 1.26 -11.91
N ILE A 190 -7.18 1.53 -12.49
CA ILE A 190 -5.88 1.12 -11.94
C ILE A 190 -4.87 2.28 -11.79
N GLN A 191 -5.25 3.51 -12.16
CA GLN A 191 -4.42 4.71 -11.92
C GLN A 191 -4.40 5.18 -10.47
#